data_AF-T0L3J8-F1
#
_entry.id   AF-T0L3J8-F1
#
_cell.length_a   1.000
_cell.length_b   1.000
_cell.length_c   1.000
_cell.angle_alpha   90.00
_cell.angle_beta   90.00
_cell.angle_gamma   90.00
#
_symmetry.space_group_name_H-M   'P 1'
#
loop_
_entity.id
_entity.type
_entity.pdbx_description
1 polymer ?
#
loop_
_entity_poly.entity_id
_entity_poly.type
_entity_poly.pdbx_seq_one_letter_code
_entity_poly.pdbx_strand_id
1 'polypeptide(L)'
;MRSYGLILDIPKDLQKVISNLSDRIIIYGDKINKHEKRKLFRRENAKFELYRGRFYRDLSDKNETMNDVPDEEIKNTWSKMWELDTGEADEDLLDEYVLEYKGTKDDSICFPTLDEFMEIIKWLPCWKAAGPDRIFNFFIKKMTTIHNDLYKVIKTICLDNEQPEEWFFRGITHLIPKGIPQSGKDFRPITCMSNLYKLTTKCVTAVMQIMVEERKLISDNQMGTMRKVLGAKEQMLTNIMLNKANNFGLKTAWIDVKKAFDSVTHKYLIKCIERLGLPDWITKFMKLITSKWN
;
A
#
# COMPACT_ATOMS: atom_id res chain seq x y z
N MET A 1 16.74 11.23 37.67
CA MET A 1 16.40 12.66 37.89
C MET A 1 17.59 13.58 37.58
N ARG A 2 18.69 13.57 38.37
CA ARG A 2 19.86 14.45 38.13
C ARG A 2 20.49 14.36 36.73
N SER A 3 20.63 13.16 36.17
CA SER A 3 21.16 12.94 34.81
C SER A 3 20.27 13.49 33.68
N TYR A 4 19.01 13.85 33.99
CA TYR A 4 18.06 14.44 33.06
C TYR A 4 17.79 15.92 33.36
N GLY A 5 18.42 16.50 34.38
CA GLY A 5 18.21 17.90 34.79
C GLY A 5 16.80 18.20 35.32
N LEU A 6 16.12 17.21 35.92
CA LEU A 6 14.72 17.31 36.37
C LEU A 6 14.57 17.07 37.88
N ILE A 7 13.54 17.64 38.50
CA ILE A 7 13.29 17.61 39.95
C ILE A 7 12.33 16.47 40.30
N LEU A 8 12.66 15.65 41.30
CA LEU A 8 11.88 14.46 41.67
C LEU A 8 10.48 14.80 42.18
N ASP A 9 10.36 15.88 42.95
CA ASP A 9 9.12 16.27 43.63
C ASP A 9 8.06 16.88 42.69
N ILE A 10 8.40 17.08 41.41
CA ILE A 10 7.46 17.55 40.39
C ILE A 10 6.88 16.33 39.67
N PRO A 11 5.59 16.00 39.81
CA PRO A 11 5.00 14.79 39.21
C PRO A 11 5.17 14.72 37.68
N LYS A 12 5.11 15.88 37.01
CA LYS A 12 5.32 16.01 35.56
C LYS A 12 6.75 15.63 35.13
N ASP A 13 7.74 15.96 35.96
CA ASP A 13 9.15 15.64 35.71
C ASP A 13 9.43 14.15 35.88
N LEU A 14 8.81 13.52 36.88
CA LEU A 14 8.87 12.07 37.08
C LEU A 14 8.28 11.33 35.87
N GLN A 15 7.08 11.72 35.42
CA GLN A 15 6.45 11.14 34.22
C GLN A 15 7.33 11.29 32.98
N LYS A 16 7.99 12.44 32.81
CA LYS A 16 8.91 12.69 31.71
C LYS A 16 10.13 11.77 31.75
N VAL A 17 10.70 11.50 32.93
CA VAL A 17 11.83 10.57 33.06
C VAL A 17 11.40 9.12 32.78
N ILE A 18 10.25 8.70 33.28
CA ILE A 18 9.69 7.37 33.00
C ILE A 18 9.51 7.18 31.49
N SER A 19 8.88 8.14 30.81
CA SER A 19 8.70 8.10 29.35
C SER A 19 10.03 7.95 28.61
N ASN A 20 11.03 8.77 28.95
CA ASN A 20 12.35 8.71 28.29
C ASN A 20 13.06 7.37 28.50
N LEU A 21 12.95 6.75 29.68
CA LEU A 21 13.55 5.45 29.94
C LEU A 21 12.83 4.34 29.18
N SER A 22 11.49 4.36 29.15
CA SER A 22 10.68 3.44 28.35
C SER A 22 11.04 3.52 26.86
N ASP A 23 11.16 4.72 26.31
CA ASP A 23 11.57 4.93 24.91
C ASP A 23 12.96 4.34 24.63
N ARG A 24 13.92 4.53 25.55
CA ARG A 24 15.26 3.94 25.42
C ARG A 24 15.22 2.43 25.44
N ILE A 25 14.44 1.82 26.34
CA ILE A 25 14.29 0.36 26.42
C ILE A 25 13.78 -0.19 25.07
N ILE A 26 12.74 0.44 24.50
CA ILE A 26 12.19 0.07 23.19
C ILE A 26 13.27 0.17 22.10
N ILE A 27 14.00 1.29 22.04
CA ILE A 27 15.05 1.52 21.06
C ILE A 27 16.16 0.47 21.14
N TYR A 28 16.63 0.13 22.35
CA TYR A 28 17.67 -0.88 22.52
C TYR A 28 17.16 -2.30 22.23
N GLY A 29 15.91 -2.61 22.63
CA GLY A 29 15.25 -3.86 22.26
C GLY A 29 15.18 -4.04 20.74
N ASP A 30 14.79 -3.00 20.00
CA ASP A 30 14.77 -2.99 18.55
C ASP A 30 16.15 -3.19 17.91
N LYS A 31 17.20 -2.59 18.50
CA LYS A 31 18.58 -2.77 18.04
C LYS A 31 19.03 -4.22 18.18
N ILE A 32 18.74 -4.85 19.31
CA ILE A 32 19.06 -6.26 19.57
C ILE A 32 18.29 -7.15 18.58
N ASN A 33 16.99 -6.93 18.41
CA ASN A 33 16.17 -7.69 17.48
C ASN A 33 16.68 -7.58 16.03
N LYS A 34 17.04 -6.37 15.58
CA LYS A 34 17.66 -6.16 14.25
C LYS A 34 18.99 -6.91 14.11
N HIS A 35 19.81 -6.94 15.15
CA HIS A 35 21.07 -7.68 15.14
C HIS A 35 20.83 -9.19 15.00
N GLU A 36 19.94 -9.76 15.80
CA GLU A 36 19.61 -11.18 15.74
C GLU A 36 18.97 -11.59 14.40
N LYS A 37 18.05 -10.78 13.87
CA LYS A 37 17.48 -10.99 12.52
C LYS A 37 18.54 -11.01 11.43
N ARG A 38 19.57 -10.15 11.51
CA ARG A 38 20.69 -10.15 10.55
C ARG A 38 21.54 -11.42 10.66
N LYS A 39 21.82 -11.91 11.88
CA LYS A 39 22.55 -13.17 12.08
C LYS A 39 21.76 -14.34 11.51
N LEU A 40 20.46 -14.41 11.80
CA LEU A 40 19.58 -15.43 11.28
C LEU A 40 19.55 -15.41 9.74
N PHE A 41 19.34 -14.24 9.14
CA PHE A 41 19.35 -14.07 7.68
C PHE A 41 20.64 -14.57 7.04
N ARG A 42 21.81 -14.20 7.57
CA ARG A 42 23.10 -14.68 7.05
C ARG A 42 23.23 -16.20 7.14
N ARG A 43 22.81 -16.79 8.28
CA ARG A 43 22.83 -18.24 8.50
C ARG A 43 21.89 -18.96 7.52
N GLU A 44 20.69 -18.43 7.32
CA GLU A 44 19.71 -19.00 6.39
C GLU A 44 20.18 -18.87 4.93
N ASN A 45 20.79 -17.75 4.54
CA ASN A 45 21.36 -17.58 3.20
C ASN A 45 22.53 -18.53 2.95
N ALA A 46 23.47 -18.65 3.89
CA ALA A 46 24.56 -19.63 3.79
C ALA A 46 24.04 -21.07 3.71
N LYS A 47 22.99 -21.40 4.49
CA LYS A 47 22.33 -22.71 4.42
C LYS A 47 21.64 -22.93 3.07
N PHE A 48 21.00 -21.92 2.51
CA PHE A 48 20.41 -22.00 1.19
C PHE A 48 21.49 -22.23 0.12
N GLU A 49 22.60 -21.51 0.17
CA GLU A 49 23.68 -21.65 -0.81
C GLU A 49 24.37 -23.03 -0.74
N LEU A 50 24.70 -23.49 0.47
CA LEU A 50 25.52 -24.70 0.67
C LEU A 50 24.69 -25.98 0.89
N TYR A 51 23.47 -25.88 1.42
CA TYR A 51 22.66 -27.01 1.91
C TYR A 51 21.15 -26.86 1.63
N ARG A 52 20.77 -26.61 0.38
CA ARG A 52 19.38 -26.35 -0.06
C ARG A 52 18.35 -27.34 0.48
N GLY A 53 18.63 -28.65 0.41
CA GLY A 53 17.69 -29.68 0.87
C GLY A 53 17.39 -29.61 2.37
N ARG A 54 18.34 -29.14 3.18
CA ARG A 54 18.11 -28.88 4.61
C ARG A 54 17.34 -27.59 4.81
N PHE A 55 17.68 -26.54 4.07
CA PHE A 55 16.96 -25.27 4.12
C PHE A 55 15.46 -25.43 3.90
N TYR A 56 15.06 -26.19 2.86
CA TYR A 56 13.64 -26.38 2.57
C TYR A 56 12.90 -27.26 3.59
N ARG A 57 13.57 -28.26 4.17
CA ARG A 57 13.01 -29.10 5.25
C ARG A 57 12.77 -28.30 6.53
N ASP A 58 13.74 -27.48 6.93
CA ASP A 58 13.58 -26.58 8.07
C ASP A 58 12.45 -25.56 7.84
N LEU A 59 12.13 -25.27 6.57
CA LEU A 59 11.03 -24.37 6.20
C LEU A 59 9.66 -25.06 6.32
N SER A 60 9.56 -26.34 5.93
CA SER A 60 8.33 -27.11 6.07
C SER A 60 7.97 -27.31 7.54
N ASP A 61 8.97 -27.62 8.38
CA ASP A 61 8.76 -27.90 9.81
C ASP A 61 8.33 -26.65 10.60
N LYS A 62 8.59 -25.44 10.08
CA LYS A 62 8.17 -24.17 10.69
C LYS A 62 6.73 -23.75 10.34
N ASN A 63 6.16 -24.29 9.27
CA ASN A 63 4.83 -23.87 8.78
C ASN A 63 3.67 -24.56 9.52
N GLU A 64 3.94 -25.43 10.48
CA GLU A 64 2.95 -25.95 11.44
C GLU A 64 2.59 -24.90 12.50
N THR A 65 2.16 -23.71 12.08
CA THR A 65 1.39 -22.85 12.99
C THR A 65 -0.01 -23.41 13.07
N MET A 66 -0.33 -24.05 14.22
CA MET A 66 -1.70 -24.34 14.60
C MET A 66 -2.48 -23.02 14.63
N ASN A 67 -3.34 -22.82 13.63
CA ASN A 67 -4.35 -21.77 13.67
C ASN A 67 -5.59 -22.39 14.30
N ASP A 68 -5.94 -21.96 15.52
CA ASP A 68 -7.11 -22.46 16.25
C ASP A 68 -8.43 -21.80 15.79
N VAL A 69 -8.36 -20.82 14.87
CA VAL A 69 -9.54 -20.11 14.36
C VAL A 69 -10.19 -20.93 13.23
N PRO A 70 -11.47 -21.34 13.35
CA PRO A 70 -12.15 -22.09 12.30
C PRO A 70 -12.31 -21.29 11.00
N ASP A 71 -12.08 -21.93 9.85
CA ASP A 71 -12.23 -21.29 8.53
C ASP A 71 -13.60 -20.64 8.32
N GLU A 72 -14.67 -21.26 8.82
CA GLU A 72 -16.03 -20.72 8.73
C GLU A 72 -16.22 -19.43 9.52
N GLU A 73 -15.53 -19.25 10.66
CA GLU A 73 -15.55 -17.98 11.40
C GLU A 73 -14.90 -16.87 10.57
N ILE A 74 -13.77 -17.17 9.94
CA ILE A 74 -13.04 -16.21 9.10
C ILE A 74 -13.91 -15.82 7.91
N LYS A 75 -14.48 -16.79 7.20
CA LYS A 75 -15.39 -16.54 6.07
C LYS A 75 -16.58 -15.68 6.50
N ASN A 76 -17.29 -16.06 7.56
CA ASN A 76 -18.44 -15.30 8.06
C ASN A 76 -18.07 -13.88 8.50
N THR A 77 -16.87 -13.69 9.05
CA THR A 77 -16.38 -12.38 9.44
C THR A 77 -16.16 -11.47 8.22
N TRP A 78 -15.55 -12.00 7.16
CA TRP A 78 -15.22 -11.23 5.97
C TRP A 78 -16.36 -11.13 4.95
N SER A 79 -17.25 -12.12 4.86
CA SER A 79 -18.45 -12.06 4.00
C SER A 79 -19.36 -10.92 4.41
N LYS A 80 -19.71 -10.83 5.69
CA LYS A 80 -20.45 -9.68 6.27
C LYS A 80 -19.73 -8.35 6.08
N MET A 81 -18.42 -8.38 5.83
CA MET A 81 -17.66 -7.16 5.58
C MET A 81 -17.68 -6.74 4.11
N TRP A 82 -17.79 -7.67 3.17
CA TRP A 82 -17.85 -7.38 1.74
C TRP A 82 -19.28 -7.25 1.21
N GLU A 83 -20.27 -7.79 1.93
CA GLU A 83 -21.69 -7.50 1.75
C GLU A 83 -21.99 -6.08 2.27
N LEU A 84 -21.53 -5.06 1.54
CA LEU A 84 -21.97 -3.69 1.77
C LEU A 84 -23.27 -3.43 0.99
N ASP A 85 -24.23 -2.86 1.70
CA ASP A 85 -25.45 -2.30 1.15
C ASP A 85 -25.07 -1.25 0.09
N THR A 86 -25.43 -1.49 -1.17
CA THR A 86 -25.23 -0.57 -2.30
C THR A 86 -26.19 0.61 -2.20
N GLY A 87 -26.42 1.13 -0.99
CA GLY A 87 -27.27 2.28 -0.75
C GLY A 87 -26.93 3.33 -1.80
N GLU A 88 -27.92 3.71 -2.59
CA GLU A 88 -27.73 4.67 -3.69
C GLU A 88 -27.11 5.91 -3.08
N ALA A 89 -25.83 6.13 -3.36
CA ALA A 89 -25.17 7.36 -2.98
C ALA A 89 -25.96 8.47 -3.68
N ASP A 90 -26.58 9.32 -2.87
CA ASP A 90 -27.36 10.46 -3.33
C ASP A 90 -26.48 11.27 -4.29
N GLU A 91 -26.85 11.28 -5.58
CA GLU A 91 -26.05 11.89 -6.63
C GLU A 91 -25.87 13.39 -6.40
N ASP A 92 -26.84 14.02 -5.73
CA ASP A 92 -26.87 15.45 -5.42
C ASP A 92 -25.82 15.80 -4.35
N LEU A 93 -25.65 14.94 -3.33
CA LEU A 93 -24.59 15.09 -2.33
C LEU A 93 -23.19 14.94 -2.95
N LEU A 94 -23.03 14.10 -3.98
CA LEU A 94 -21.74 13.92 -4.64
C LEU A 94 -21.26 15.19 -5.36
N ASP A 95 -22.18 15.93 -5.97
CA ASP A 95 -21.83 17.13 -6.73
C ASP A 95 -21.41 18.30 -5.84
N GLU A 96 -21.87 18.33 -4.58
CA GLU A 96 -21.50 19.34 -3.58
C GLU A 96 -20.04 19.19 -3.11
N TYR A 97 -19.57 17.97 -2.85
CA TYR A 97 -18.26 17.74 -2.22
C TYR A 97 -17.11 17.49 -3.21
N VAL A 98 -17.39 17.14 -4.47
CA VAL A 98 -16.33 16.83 -5.45
C VAL A 98 -15.96 18.10 -6.22
N LEU A 99 -14.79 18.65 -5.94
CA LEU A 99 -14.28 19.83 -6.65
C LEU A 99 -14.05 19.53 -8.14
N GLU A 100 -14.46 20.44 -9.01
CA GLU A 100 -14.22 20.38 -10.46
C GLU A 100 -12.89 21.06 -10.81
N TYR A 101 -12.01 20.33 -11.49
CA TYR A 101 -10.75 20.83 -12.01
C TYR A 101 -10.77 20.83 -13.53
N LYS A 102 -10.55 22.01 -14.11
CA LYS A 102 -10.41 22.14 -15.57
C LYS A 102 -9.05 21.58 -15.99
N GLY A 103 -9.06 20.69 -17.00
CA GLY A 103 -7.84 20.29 -17.69
C GLY A 103 -7.15 21.49 -18.35
N THR A 104 -5.83 21.40 -18.52
CA THR A 104 -5.02 22.34 -19.29
C THR A 104 -4.79 21.81 -20.71
N LYS A 105 -4.55 22.70 -21.68
CA LYS A 105 -4.21 22.30 -23.06
C LYS A 105 -2.88 21.54 -23.17
N ASP A 106 -2.03 21.61 -22.14
CA ASP A 106 -0.69 21.01 -22.08
C ASP A 106 -0.68 19.66 -21.33
N ASP A 107 -1.86 19.11 -21.02
CA ASP A 107 -2.05 17.80 -20.37
C ASP A 107 -1.68 16.59 -21.26
N SER A 108 -0.89 16.86 -22.31
CA SER A 108 -0.36 15.93 -23.31
C SER A 108 0.69 14.97 -22.72
N ILE A 109 0.61 14.59 -21.45
CA ILE A 109 1.41 13.49 -20.94
C ILE A 109 0.79 12.20 -21.44
N CYS A 110 1.15 11.90 -22.69
CA CYS A 110 0.93 10.65 -23.37
C CYS A 110 1.50 9.54 -22.49
N PHE A 111 0.88 8.36 -22.57
CA PHE A 111 1.33 7.12 -21.93
C PHE A 111 2.86 7.01 -21.86
N PRO A 112 3.46 6.46 -20.77
CA PRO A 112 4.91 6.47 -20.58
C PRO A 112 5.64 6.04 -21.85
N THR A 113 6.70 6.75 -22.20
CA THR A 113 7.58 6.39 -23.32
C THR A 113 8.18 5.00 -23.09
N LEU A 114 8.74 4.39 -24.14
CA LEU A 114 9.42 3.10 -24.01
C LEU A 114 10.55 3.17 -22.97
N ASP A 115 11.34 4.26 -22.95
CA ASP A 115 12.43 4.43 -21.99
C ASP A 115 11.93 4.55 -20.54
N GLU A 116 10.85 5.31 -20.32
CA GLU A 116 10.20 5.40 -19.01
C GLU A 116 9.62 4.06 -18.57
N PHE A 117 9.02 3.30 -19.49
CA PHE A 117 8.53 1.95 -19.23
C PHE A 117 9.67 1.00 -18.82
N MET A 118 10.83 1.09 -19.48
CA MET A 118 12.01 0.31 -19.13
C MET A 118 12.54 0.68 -17.73
N GLU A 119 12.53 1.97 -17.37
CA GLU A 119 12.85 2.39 -16.00
C GLU A 119 11.82 1.87 -14.99
N ILE A 120 10.52 1.86 -15.31
CA ILE A 120 9.49 1.26 -14.46
C ILE A 120 9.80 -0.22 -14.19
N ILE A 121 10.15 -1.00 -15.22
CA ILE A 121 10.54 -2.42 -15.11
C ILE A 121 11.78 -2.58 -14.24
N LYS A 122 12.82 -1.79 -14.48
CA LYS A 122 14.11 -1.85 -13.76
C LYS A 122 13.93 -1.74 -12.24
N TRP A 123 12.98 -0.94 -11.79
CA TRP A 123 12.69 -0.74 -10.35
C TRP A 123 11.61 -1.67 -9.78
N LEU A 124 11.13 -2.66 -10.54
CA LEU A 124 10.23 -3.67 -9.99
C LEU A 124 10.94 -4.54 -8.93
N PRO A 125 10.32 -4.82 -7.78
CA PRO A 125 10.87 -5.76 -6.80
C PRO A 125 10.72 -7.20 -7.33
N CYS A 126 11.85 -7.91 -7.50
CA CYS A 126 11.91 -9.21 -8.20
C CYS A 126 10.93 -10.27 -7.64
N TRP A 127 10.84 -10.40 -6.32
CA TRP A 127 10.08 -11.46 -5.66
C TRP A 127 8.74 -10.99 -5.10
N LYS A 128 8.13 -10.00 -5.74
CA LYS A 128 6.76 -9.59 -5.40
C LYS A 128 5.80 -10.74 -5.65
N ALA A 129 4.93 -11.00 -4.67
CA ALA A 129 3.92 -12.06 -4.74
C ALA A 129 3.18 -12.03 -6.09
N ALA A 130 3.21 -13.15 -6.80
CA ALA A 130 2.55 -13.34 -8.08
C ALA A 130 1.04 -13.58 -7.88
N GLY A 131 0.29 -13.43 -8.95
CA GLY A 131 -1.13 -13.78 -8.97
C GLY A 131 -1.34 -15.25 -9.36
N PRO A 132 -2.53 -15.61 -9.85
CA PRO A 132 -2.85 -16.95 -10.35
C PRO A 132 -1.87 -17.48 -11.41
N ASP A 133 -1.29 -16.58 -12.21
CA ASP A 133 -0.34 -16.87 -13.28
C ASP A 133 1.05 -17.32 -12.80
N ARG A 134 1.36 -17.12 -11.51
CA ARG A 134 2.67 -17.41 -10.90
C ARG A 134 3.85 -16.69 -11.55
N ILE A 135 3.60 -15.59 -12.28
CA ILE A 135 4.65 -14.80 -12.93
C ILE A 135 5.21 -13.79 -11.94
N PHE A 136 6.45 -14.00 -11.52
CA PHE A 136 7.20 -13.05 -10.68
C PHE A 136 7.82 -11.93 -11.51
N ASN A 137 7.93 -10.74 -10.91
CA ASN A 137 8.64 -9.60 -11.50
C ASN A 137 10.08 -9.95 -11.91
N PHE A 138 10.73 -10.93 -11.27
CA PHE A 138 12.05 -11.43 -11.68
C PHE A 138 12.09 -11.78 -13.17
N PHE A 139 11.11 -12.55 -13.65
CA PHE A 139 11.04 -12.96 -15.05
C PHE A 139 10.77 -11.77 -15.96
N ILE A 140 9.82 -10.91 -15.59
CA ILE A 140 9.52 -9.67 -16.32
C ILE A 140 10.79 -8.82 -16.47
N LYS A 141 11.62 -8.68 -15.43
CA LYS A 141 12.85 -7.90 -15.48
C LYS A 141 13.97 -8.53 -16.30
N LYS A 142 14.07 -9.86 -16.29
CA LYS A 142 15.21 -10.59 -16.87
C LYS A 142 14.97 -11.02 -18.32
N MET A 143 13.72 -11.20 -18.72
CA MET A 143 13.37 -11.53 -20.10
C MET A 143 13.27 -10.24 -20.91
N THR A 144 14.40 -9.65 -21.27
CA THR A 144 14.44 -8.36 -21.98
C THR A 144 13.85 -8.41 -23.39
N THR A 145 13.84 -9.59 -24.01
CA THR A 145 13.30 -9.81 -25.36
C THR A 145 11.81 -9.51 -25.46
N ILE A 146 11.04 -9.65 -24.37
CA ILE A 146 9.59 -9.43 -24.37
C ILE A 146 9.20 -7.98 -24.06
N HIS A 147 10.14 -7.10 -23.71
CA HIS A 147 9.82 -5.76 -23.20
C HIS A 147 9.10 -4.89 -24.23
N ASN A 148 9.51 -4.95 -25.51
CA ASN A 148 8.87 -4.18 -26.57
C ASN A 148 7.43 -4.62 -26.82
N ASP A 149 7.16 -5.93 -26.82
CA ASP A 149 5.81 -6.45 -27.05
C ASP A 149 4.92 -6.22 -25.83
N LEU A 150 5.47 -6.39 -24.62
CA LEU A 150 4.79 -6.06 -23.38
C LEU A 150 4.41 -4.57 -23.32
N TYR A 151 5.31 -3.68 -23.75
CA TYR A 151 5.02 -2.25 -23.85
C TYR A 151 3.85 -1.96 -24.79
N LYS A 152 3.85 -2.55 -25.99
CA LYS A 152 2.76 -2.38 -26.98
C LYS A 152 1.43 -2.86 -26.40
N VAL A 153 1.38 -4.07 -25.85
CA VAL A 153 0.16 -4.66 -25.28
C VAL A 153 -0.37 -3.79 -24.14
N ILE A 154 0.48 -3.38 -23.19
CA ILE A 154 0.05 -2.53 -22.07
C ILE A 154 -0.46 -1.18 -22.58
N LYS A 155 0.21 -0.59 -23.57
CA LYS A 155 -0.21 0.67 -24.16
C LYS A 155 -1.60 0.54 -24.80
N THR A 156 -1.85 -0.53 -25.55
CA THR A 156 -3.14 -0.78 -26.19
C THR A 156 -4.26 -1.04 -25.19
N ILE A 157 -3.99 -1.78 -24.11
CA ILE A 157 -4.93 -1.96 -22.99
C ILE A 157 -5.33 -0.60 -22.37
N CYS A 158 -4.37 0.30 -22.20
CA CYS A 158 -4.61 1.60 -21.56
C CYS A 158 -5.23 2.64 -22.49
N LEU A 159 -4.82 2.69 -23.76
CA LEU A 159 -5.20 3.77 -24.69
C LEU A 159 -6.34 3.40 -25.63
N ASP A 160 -6.36 2.15 -26.10
CA ASP A 160 -7.25 1.72 -27.18
C ASP A 160 -8.48 0.97 -26.65
N ASN A 161 -8.61 0.89 -25.32
CA ASN A 161 -9.70 0.21 -24.61
C ASN A 161 -9.84 -1.28 -25.00
N GLU A 162 -8.74 -1.90 -25.47
CA GLU A 162 -8.70 -3.34 -25.70
C GLU A 162 -8.81 -4.07 -24.37
N GLN A 163 -9.79 -4.96 -24.26
CA GLN A 163 -10.03 -5.68 -23.01
C GLN A 163 -9.11 -6.91 -22.94
N PRO A 164 -8.25 -6.99 -21.90
CA PRO A 164 -7.57 -8.23 -21.58
C PRO A 164 -8.57 -9.35 -21.30
N GLU A 165 -8.12 -10.58 -21.46
CA GLU A 165 -8.86 -11.75 -21.02
C GLU A 165 -9.12 -11.74 -19.50
N GLU A 166 -10.16 -12.45 -19.09
CA GLU A 166 -10.66 -12.47 -17.71
C GLU A 166 -9.60 -12.84 -16.67
N TRP A 167 -8.62 -13.68 -17.01
CA TRP A 167 -7.54 -14.06 -16.09
C TRP A 167 -6.73 -12.86 -15.60
N PHE A 168 -6.64 -11.79 -16.39
CA PHE A 168 -5.89 -10.58 -16.08
C PHE A 168 -6.46 -9.84 -14.86
N PHE A 169 -7.77 -9.93 -14.66
CA PHE A 169 -8.50 -9.30 -13.55
C PHE A 169 -8.66 -10.21 -12.34
N ARG A 170 -8.16 -11.45 -12.39
CA ARG A 170 -8.24 -12.41 -11.28
C ARG A 170 -7.04 -12.28 -10.33
N GLY A 171 -7.32 -12.40 -9.05
CA GLY A 171 -6.31 -12.44 -7.99
C GLY A 171 -6.45 -13.66 -7.09
N ILE A 172 -5.41 -13.95 -6.31
CA ILE A 172 -5.45 -14.93 -5.22
C ILE A 172 -5.49 -14.17 -3.89
N THR A 173 -6.50 -14.43 -3.07
CA THR A 173 -6.59 -13.83 -1.73
C THR A 173 -5.85 -14.67 -0.72
N HIS A 174 -4.87 -14.07 -0.05
CA HIS A 174 -4.16 -14.67 1.08
C HIS A 174 -4.66 -14.06 2.38
N LEU A 175 -4.91 -14.90 3.39
CA LEU A 175 -5.27 -14.46 4.74
C LEU A 175 -3.99 -14.32 5.57
N ILE A 176 -3.56 -13.08 5.78
CA ILE A 176 -2.33 -12.80 6.55
C ILE A 176 -2.70 -12.57 8.02
N PRO A 177 -2.19 -13.38 8.97
CA PRO A 177 -2.47 -13.20 10.39
C PRO A 177 -1.79 -11.95 10.96
N LYS A 178 -2.47 -11.28 11.90
CA LYS A 178 -1.93 -10.23 12.76
C LYS A 178 -1.46 -10.88 14.06
N GLY A 179 -0.14 -11.01 14.24
CA GLY A 179 0.39 -11.64 15.44
C GLY A 179 -0.10 -13.09 15.58
N ILE A 180 -0.56 -13.46 16.78
CA ILE A 180 -1.21 -14.75 17.04
C ILE A 180 -2.72 -14.52 16.88
N PRO A 181 -3.34 -15.03 15.81
CA PRO A 181 -4.75 -14.76 15.54
C PRO A 181 -5.64 -15.48 16.57
N GLN A 182 -6.63 -14.77 17.11
CA GLN A 182 -7.63 -15.32 18.04
C GLN A 182 -9.04 -15.30 17.47
N SER A 183 -9.27 -14.54 16.40
CA SER A 183 -10.57 -14.40 15.74
C SER A 183 -10.41 -14.14 14.24
N GLY A 184 -11.51 -14.27 13.49
CA GLY A 184 -11.54 -13.97 12.05
C GLY A 184 -11.07 -12.55 11.67
N LYS A 185 -11.21 -11.57 12.59
CA LYS A 185 -10.80 -10.16 12.38
C LYS A 185 -9.28 -9.95 12.46
N ASP A 186 -8.58 -10.94 13.01
CA ASP A 186 -7.12 -10.91 13.16
C ASP A 186 -6.41 -11.32 11.88
N PHE A 187 -7.14 -11.76 10.86
CA PHE A 187 -6.61 -11.93 9.52
C PHE A 187 -6.75 -10.64 8.72
N ARG A 188 -5.87 -10.42 7.75
CA ARG A 188 -6.03 -9.41 6.70
C ARG A 188 -6.10 -10.14 5.36
N PRO A 189 -7.24 -10.10 4.64
CA PRO A 189 -7.27 -10.58 3.27
C PRO A 189 -6.43 -9.64 2.41
N ILE A 190 -5.48 -10.21 1.66
CA ILE A 190 -4.70 -9.49 0.66
C ILE A 190 -4.84 -10.23 -0.67
N THR A 191 -5.45 -9.56 -1.63
CA THR A 191 -5.61 -10.08 -2.98
C THR A 191 -4.37 -9.79 -3.82
N CYS A 192 -3.65 -10.85 -4.18
CA CYS A 192 -2.50 -10.81 -5.07
C CYS A 192 -2.95 -10.95 -6.53
N MET A 193 -2.98 -9.84 -7.25
CA MET A 193 -3.22 -9.80 -8.71
C MET A 193 -2.02 -10.31 -9.50
N SER A 194 -2.20 -10.59 -10.80
CA SER A 194 -1.08 -10.79 -11.74
C SER A 194 -0.07 -9.64 -11.65
N ASN A 195 1.21 -9.95 -11.77
CA ASN A 195 2.23 -8.89 -11.84
C ASN A 195 2.17 -8.11 -13.16
N LEU A 196 1.57 -8.68 -14.22
CA LEU A 196 1.27 -7.96 -15.46
C LEU A 196 0.18 -6.91 -15.21
N TYR A 197 -0.91 -7.26 -14.51
CA TYR A 197 -1.93 -6.30 -14.08
C TYR A 197 -1.34 -5.16 -13.25
N LYS A 198 -0.47 -5.49 -12.29
CA LYS A 198 0.21 -4.49 -11.45
C LYS A 198 1.17 -3.61 -12.26
N LEU A 199 1.80 -4.14 -13.30
CA LEU A 199 2.67 -3.36 -14.19
C LEU A 199 1.85 -2.40 -15.05
N THR A 200 0.73 -2.85 -15.62
CA THR A 200 -0.20 -2.01 -16.38
C THR A 200 -0.71 -0.85 -15.54
N THR A 201 -1.28 -1.14 -14.37
CA THR A 201 -1.78 -0.09 -13.45
C THR A 201 -0.67 0.84 -12.97
N LYS A 202 0.56 0.34 -12.79
CA LYS A 202 1.72 1.18 -12.45
C LYS A 202 2.10 2.16 -13.55
N CYS A 203 1.94 1.81 -14.83
CA CYS A 203 2.16 2.74 -15.94
C CYS A 203 1.15 3.89 -15.90
N VAL A 204 -0.13 3.58 -15.61
CA VAL A 204 -1.18 4.59 -15.45
C VAL A 204 -0.92 5.47 -14.22
N THR A 205 -0.55 4.86 -13.08
CA THR A 205 -0.20 5.59 -11.87
C THR A 205 0.99 6.53 -12.09
N ALA A 206 1.99 6.14 -12.89
CA ALA A 206 3.14 7.00 -13.18
C ALA A 206 2.72 8.32 -13.85
N VAL A 207 1.81 8.24 -14.83
CA VAL A 207 1.25 9.44 -15.50
C VAL A 207 0.37 10.23 -14.53
N MET A 208 -0.60 9.58 -13.88
CA MET A 208 -1.50 10.23 -12.93
C MET A 208 -0.74 10.98 -11.84
N GLN A 209 0.33 10.37 -11.31
CA GLN A 209 1.12 10.96 -10.24
C GLN A 209 1.80 12.26 -10.67
N ILE A 210 2.36 12.32 -11.88
CA ILE A 210 2.96 13.55 -12.40
C ILE A 210 1.90 14.65 -12.50
N MET A 211 0.75 14.34 -13.09
CA MET A 211 -0.31 15.32 -13.30
C MET A 211 -0.91 15.85 -11.99
N VAL A 212 -1.13 14.95 -11.03
CA VAL A 212 -1.64 15.30 -9.69
C VAL A 212 -0.63 16.16 -8.93
N GLU A 213 0.67 15.87 -9.03
CA GLU A 213 1.75 16.62 -8.38
C GLU A 213 1.93 18.01 -9.03
N GLU A 214 1.99 18.10 -10.36
CA GLU A 214 2.18 19.36 -11.10
C GLU A 214 1.02 20.34 -10.90
N ARG A 215 -0.20 19.81 -10.84
CA ARG A 215 -1.42 20.62 -10.61
C ARG A 215 -1.74 20.84 -9.14
N LYS A 216 -0.97 20.26 -8.21
CA LYS A 216 -1.20 20.35 -6.75
C LYS A 216 -2.63 19.94 -6.35
N LEU A 217 -3.14 18.84 -6.92
CA LEU A 217 -4.49 18.33 -6.61
C LEU A 217 -4.59 17.66 -5.23
N ILE A 218 -3.45 17.44 -4.56
CA ILE A 218 -3.36 16.86 -3.22
C ILE A 218 -2.94 17.95 -2.23
N SER A 219 -3.54 17.94 -1.04
CA SER A 219 -3.18 18.85 0.06
C SER A 219 -1.72 18.67 0.50
N ASP A 220 -1.05 19.78 0.81
CA ASP A 220 0.31 19.79 1.39
C ASP A 220 0.41 19.03 2.72
N ASN A 221 -0.71 18.83 3.42
CA ASN A 221 -0.77 18.06 4.67
C ASN A 221 -0.86 16.53 4.45
N GLN A 222 -1.05 16.07 3.22
CA GLN A 222 -1.10 14.64 2.91
C GLN A 222 0.31 14.04 3.01
N MET A 223 0.50 13.09 3.93
CA MET A 223 1.78 12.40 4.08
C MET A 223 1.76 10.94 3.62
N GLY A 224 0.56 10.34 3.53
CA GLY A 224 0.38 8.99 3.01
C GLY A 224 0.51 8.95 1.51
N THR A 225 1.19 7.92 0.98
CA THR A 225 1.31 7.64 -0.48
C THR A 225 1.90 8.79 -1.32
N MET A 226 2.62 9.73 -0.71
CA MET A 226 3.32 10.83 -1.39
C MET A 226 4.78 10.50 -1.65
N ARG A 227 5.31 10.96 -2.79
CA ARG A 227 6.74 10.88 -3.09
C ARG A 227 7.52 11.92 -2.29
N LYS A 228 8.78 11.59 -1.98
CA LYS A 228 9.72 12.49 -1.30
C LYS A 228 9.28 12.95 0.11
N VAL A 229 8.34 12.24 0.74
CA VAL A 229 7.86 12.48 2.11
C VAL A 229 8.28 11.31 3.01
N LEU A 230 8.65 11.58 4.26
CA LEU A 230 9.04 10.52 5.22
C LEU A 230 7.83 9.84 5.89
N GLY A 231 6.62 10.19 5.46
CA GLY A 231 5.34 9.64 5.87
C GLY A 231 5.11 9.80 7.37
N ALA A 232 4.76 8.69 8.03
CA ALA A 232 4.48 8.66 9.46
C ALA A 232 5.62 9.22 10.35
N LYS A 233 6.88 9.13 9.91
CA LYS A 233 8.01 9.70 10.66
C LYS A 233 7.96 11.23 10.67
N GLU A 234 7.67 11.82 9.52
CA GLU A 234 7.53 13.27 9.39
C GLU A 234 6.37 13.77 10.22
N GLN A 235 5.21 13.10 10.12
CA GLN A 235 4.02 13.41 10.91
C GLN A 235 4.30 13.35 12.42
N MET A 236 5.03 12.32 12.87
CA MET A 236 5.42 12.17 14.27
C MET A 236 6.31 13.34 14.72
N LEU A 237 7.32 13.71 13.93
CA LEU A 237 8.22 14.82 14.25
C LEU A 237 7.45 16.16 14.29
N THR A 238 6.60 16.41 13.30
CA THR A 238 5.73 17.60 13.24
C THR A 238 4.85 17.68 14.49
N ASN A 239 4.20 16.58 14.87
CA ASN A 239 3.38 16.50 16.08
C ASN A 239 4.19 16.81 17.35
N ILE A 240 5.41 16.28 17.48
CA ILE A 240 6.28 16.56 18.63
C ILE A 240 6.67 18.04 18.68
N MET A 241 7.03 18.63 17.54
CA MET A 241 7.47 20.03 17.48
C MET A 241 6.31 20.99 17.77
N LEU A 242 5.14 20.76 17.19
CA LEU A 242 3.93 21.55 17.45
C LEU A 242 3.52 21.48 18.92
N ASN A 243 3.53 20.29 19.52
CA ASN A 243 3.24 20.15 20.94
C ASN A 243 4.26 20.88 21.81
N LYS A 244 5.56 20.75 21.53
CA LYS A 244 6.61 21.49 22.27
C LYS A 244 6.43 23.00 22.19
N ALA A 245 6.17 23.54 20.99
CA ALA A 245 5.97 24.97 20.77
C ALA A 245 4.74 25.51 21.52
N ASN A 246 3.75 24.66 21.76
CA ASN A 246 2.52 25.00 22.48
C ASN A 246 2.52 24.50 23.93
N ASN A 247 3.70 24.31 24.55
CA ASN A 247 3.85 23.84 25.94
C ASN A 247 3.05 22.57 26.28
N PHE A 248 2.86 21.70 25.28
CA PHE A 248 2.05 20.48 25.35
C PHE A 248 0.57 20.74 25.71
N GLY A 249 0.04 21.92 25.36
CA GLY A 249 -1.35 22.31 25.59
C GLY A 249 -2.33 21.91 24.48
N LEU A 250 -1.84 21.36 23.36
CA LEU A 250 -2.69 20.94 22.25
C LEU A 250 -3.51 19.70 22.60
N LYS A 251 -4.69 19.60 21.99
CA LYS A 251 -5.53 18.40 22.02
C LYS A 251 -5.52 17.77 20.63
N THR A 252 -5.55 16.44 20.57
CA THR A 252 -5.49 15.69 19.31
C THR A 252 -6.69 14.75 19.23
N ALA A 253 -7.36 14.76 18.08
CA ALA A 253 -8.35 13.75 17.73
C ALA A 253 -7.74 12.81 16.67
N TRP A 254 -8.00 11.51 16.82
CA TRP A 254 -7.60 10.49 15.86
C TRP A 254 -8.85 9.95 15.20
N ILE A 255 -8.96 10.13 13.89
CA ILE A 255 -10.09 9.68 13.09
C ILE A 255 -9.56 8.57 12.18
N ASP A 256 -10.19 7.39 12.27
CA ASP A 256 -9.85 6.24 11.43
C ASP A 256 -11.09 5.79 10.65
N VAL A 257 -10.92 5.61 9.34
CA VAL A 257 -12.01 5.20 8.45
C VAL A 257 -12.00 3.69 8.36
N LYS A 258 -13.08 3.06 8.84
CA LYS A 258 -13.25 1.61 8.76
C LYS A 258 -13.31 1.17 7.30
N LYS A 259 -12.39 0.28 6.90
CA LYS A 259 -12.29 -0.29 5.54
C LYS A 259 -12.15 0.76 4.44
N ALA A 260 -11.23 1.71 4.60
CA ALA A 260 -11.06 2.82 3.66
C ALA A 260 -10.99 2.44 2.16
N PHE A 261 -10.52 1.24 1.79
CA PHE A 261 -10.53 0.78 0.40
C PHE A 261 -11.86 0.15 -0.02
N ASP A 262 -12.46 -0.69 0.83
CA ASP A 262 -13.71 -1.40 0.52
C ASP A 262 -14.95 -0.50 0.67
N SER A 263 -14.85 0.61 1.41
CA SER A 263 -15.97 1.52 1.68
C SER A 263 -16.24 2.53 0.56
N VAL A 264 -15.35 2.66 -0.42
CA VAL A 264 -15.49 3.63 -1.52
C VAL A 264 -16.18 2.97 -2.70
N THR A 265 -17.36 3.45 -3.06
CA THR A 265 -18.09 2.90 -4.21
C THR A 265 -17.37 3.23 -5.52
N HIS A 266 -17.44 2.31 -6.50
CA HIS A 266 -16.85 2.56 -7.82
C HIS A 266 -17.49 3.76 -8.52
N LYS A 267 -18.81 3.98 -8.35
CA LYS A 267 -19.51 5.17 -8.86
C LYS A 267 -18.91 6.47 -8.32
N TYR A 268 -18.67 6.54 -7.01
CA TYR A 268 -18.00 7.69 -6.38
C TYR A 268 -16.60 7.91 -6.95
N LEU A 269 -15.79 6.84 -7.00
CA LEU A 269 -14.42 6.92 -7.48
C LEU A 269 -14.34 7.42 -8.92
N ILE A 270 -15.19 6.92 -9.81
CA ILE A 270 -15.24 7.35 -11.21
C ILE A 270 -15.67 8.81 -11.32
N LYS A 271 -16.69 9.26 -10.57
CA LYS A 271 -17.13 10.67 -10.56
C LYS A 271 -16.01 11.61 -10.10
N CYS A 272 -15.23 11.21 -9.10
CA CYS A 272 -14.02 11.94 -8.69
C CYS A 272 -13.00 12.03 -9.82
N ILE A 273 -12.67 10.92 -10.49
CA ILE A 273 -11.69 10.90 -11.60
C ILE A 273 -12.14 11.79 -12.77
N GLU A 274 -13.43 11.76 -13.13
CA GLU A 274 -14.01 12.61 -14.18
C GLU A 274 -13.86 14.11 -13.88
N ARG A 275 -14.00 14.50 -12.62
CA ARG A 275 -13.86 15.90 -12.18
C ARG A 275 -12.42 16.37 -12.01
N LEU A 276 -11.42 15.50 -12.08
CA LEU A 276 -10.00 15.90 -11.99
C LEU A 276 -9.44 16.50 -13.30
N GLY A 277 -10.18 16.42 -14.40
CA GLY A 277 -9.70 16.88 -15.72
C GLY A 277 -8.46 16.11 -16.19
N LEU A 278 -8.40 14.82 -15.89
CA LEU A 278 -7.34 13.92 -16.37
C LEU A 278 -7.62 13.46 -17.82
N PRO A 279 -6.61 13.05 -18.60
CA PRO A 279 -6.77 12.51 -19.93
C PRO A 279 -7.85 11.42 -20.00
N ASP A 280 -8.73 11.50 -20.99
CA ASP A 280 -9.87 10.60 -21.15
C ASP A 280 -9.51 9.12 -21.09
N TRP A 281 -8.34 8.74 -21.60
CA TRP A 281 -7.88 7.35 -21.58
C TRP A 281 -7.70 6.82 -20.16
N ILE A 282 -7.28 7.66 -19.19
CA ILE A 282 -7.16 7.28 -17.78
C ILE A 282 -8.55 6.99 -17.23
N THR A 283 -9.50 7.88 -17.46
CA THR A 283 -10.90 7.69 -17.03
C THR A 283 -11.52 6.43 -17.63
N LYS A 284 -11.30 6.18 -18.93
CA LYS A 284 -11.76 4.96 -19.62
C LYS A 284 -11.12 3.71 -19.03
N PHE A 285 -9.80 3.72 -18.80
CA PHE A 285 -9.08 2.61 -18.18
C PHE A 285 -9.59 2.35 -16.74
N MET A 286 -9.81 3.40 -15.94
CA MET A 286 -10.36 3.28 -14.59
C MET A 286 -11.75 2.64 -14.62
N LYS A 287 -12.64 3.07 -15.52
CA LYS A 287 -13.97 2.46 -15.73
C LYS A 287 -13.86 0.98 -16.10
N LEU A 288 -12.96 0.64 -17.04
CA LEU A 288 -12.69 -0.72 -17.46
C LEU A 288 -12.30 -1.60 -16.26
N ILE A 289 -11.28 -1.21 -15.49
CA ILE A 289 -10.82 -2.05 -14.36
C ILE A 289 -11.88 -2.15 -13.25
N THR A 290 -12.58 -1.06 -12.92
CA THR A 290 -13.61 -1.09 -11.85
C THR A 290 -14.83 -1.92 -12.23
N SER A 291 -15.15 -2.04 -13.53
CA SER A 291 -16.24 -2.90 -14.01
C SER A 291 -15.96 -4.40 -13.88
N LYS A 292 -14.69 -4.78 -13.72
CA LYS A 292 -14.24 -6.17 -13.58
C LYS A 292 -14.06 -6.58 -12.12
N TRP A 293 -14.13 -5.62 -11.21
CA TRP A 293 -14.02 -5.83 -9.78
C TRP A 293 -15.44 -5.89 -9.23
N ASN A 294 -15.75 -6.98 -8.50
CA ASN A 294 -16.99 -7.15 -7.75
C ASN A 294 -16.79 -6.65 -6.33
#